data_AF-A0A352N5C5-F1
#
_entry.id   AF-A0A352N5C5-F1
#
_cell.length_a   1.000
_cell.length_b   1.000
_cell.length_c   1.000
_cell.angle_alpha   90.00
_cell.angle_beta   90.00
_cell.angle_gamma   90.00
#
_symmetry.space_group_name_H-M   'P 1'
#
loop_
_entity.id
_entity.type
_entity.pdbx_description
1 polymer ?
#
loop_
_entity_poly.entity_id
_entity_poly.type
_entity_poly.pdbx_seq_one_letter_code
_entity_poly.pdbx_strand_id
1 'polypeptide(L)' 'MKTRELEQKEEIRPEYDFASMKGGVKGKYVSRYRKGSNLVLLAPDVAKVFHDNASVNETLRSLIGIARANVKHS' A
#
# COMPACT_ATOMS: atom_id res chain seq x y z
N MET A 1 -13.12 36.30 -27.16
CA MET A 1 -12.87 34.87 -27.42
C MET A 1 -11.55 34.71 -28.16
N LYS A 2 -10.52 34.15 -27.53
CA LYS A 2 -9.39 33.54 -28.23
C LYS A 2 -8.92 32.35 -27.41
N THR A 3 -8.77 31.23 -28.10
CA THR A 3 -8.83 29.86 -27.60
C THR A 3 -7.40 29.31 -27.47
N ARG A 4 -7.17 28.53 -26.40
CA ARG A 4 -6.16 27.46 -26.24
C ARG A 4 -4.75 27.73 -26.75
N GLU A 5 -3.81 27.95 -25.85
CA GLU A 5 -2.40 27.57 -26.02
C GLU A 5 -1.70 27.65 -24.66
N LEU A 6 -2.15 26.81 -23.72
CA LEU A 6 -1.27 26.33 -22.64
C LEU A 6 -0.45 25.15 -23.20
N GLU A 7 0.21 25.37 -24.34
CA GLU A 7 1.04 24.38 -25.03
C GLU A 7 2.52 24.62 -24.72
N GLN A 8 2.85 24.86 -23.46
CA GLN A 8 4.15 24.47 -22.95
C GLN A 8 3.93 23.19 -22.15
N LYS A 9 3.66 22.12 -22.93
CA LYS A 9 4.06 20.77 -22.56
C LYS A 9 5.50 20.91 -22.10
N GLU A 10 5.75 20.81 -20.80
CA GLU A 10 7.05 20.36 -20.32
C GLU A 10 7.30 19.05 -21.09
N GLU A 11 8.17 19.12 -22.10
CA GLU A 11 8.39 18.05 -23.05
C GLU A 11 8.89 16.84 -22.26
N ILE A 12 8.00 15.86 -22.07
CA ILE A 12 8.37 14.52 -21.66
C ILE A 12 9.49 14.10 -22.62
N ARG A 13 10.70 13.85 -22.08
CA ARG A 13 11.85 13.54 -22.93
C ARG A 13 11.52 12.33 -23.82
N PRO A 14 12.02 12.26 -25.07
CA PRO A 14 11.62 11.23 -26.03
C PRO A 14 11.74 9.79 -25.55
N GLU A 15 12.67 9.50 -24.61
CA GLU A 15 12.82 8.17 -24.02
C GLU A 15 11.72 7.76 -23.03
N TYR A 16 10.87 8.71 -22.60
CA TYR A 16 9.73 8.46 -21.69
C TYR A 16 8.41 8.29 -22.44
N ASP A 17 8.44 7.65 -23.63
CA ASP A 17 7.23 7.16 -24.27
C ASP A 17 6.81 5.79 -23.70
N PHE A 18 6.06 5.84 -22.61
CA PHE A 18 5.50 4.65 -21.96
C PHE A 18 4.50 3.88 -22.85
N ALA A 19 4.01 4.48 -23.95
CA ALA A 19 3.10 3.80 -24.87
C ALA A 19 3.84 2.86 -25.84
N SER A 20 5.10 3.16 -26.18
CA SER A 20 5.95 2.30 -27.03
C SER A 20 6.81 1.30 -26.25
N MET A 21 6.85 1.39 -24.92
CA MET A 21 7.55 0.43 -24.07
C MET A 21 6.99 -0.99 -24.20
N LYS A 22 7.77 -1.89 -24.80
CA LYS A 22 7.45 -3.33 -24.82
C LYS A 22 7.46 -3.90 -23.40
N GLY A 23 6.36 -4.54 -23.00
CA GLY A 23 6.22 -5.17 -21.69
C GLY A 23 5.69 -4.27 -20.56
N GLY A 24 5.43 -2.98 -20.84
CA GLY A 24 4.75 -2.09 -19.91
C GLY A 24 3.27 -2.44 -19.78
N VAL A 25 2.82 -2.85 -18.59
CA VAL A 25 1.40 -3.14 -18.31
C VAL A 25 0.80 -2.01 -17.48
N LYS A 26 -0.05 -1.18 -18.10
CA LYS A 26 -0.79 -0.12 -17.40
C LYS A 26 -1.63 -0.74 -16.29
N GLY A 27 -1.41 -0.26 -15.06
CA GLY A 27 -2.19 -0.69 -13.91
C GLY A 27 -1.90 -2.11 -13.40
N LYS A 28 -0.71 -2.68 -13.69
CA LYS A 28 -0.27 -4.01 -13.21
C LYS A 28 -0.56 -4.28 -11.72
N TYR A 29 -0.50 -3.26 -10.87
CA TYR A 29 -0.73 -3.36 -9.43
C TYR A 29 -2.02 -2.66 -8.95
N VAL A 30 -2.81 -2.09 -9.86
CA VAL A 30 -4.03 -1.32 -9.51
C VAL A 30 -5.03 -2.18 -8.77
N SER A 31 -5.20 -3.45 -9.14
CA SER A 31 -6.08 -4.37 -8.40
C SER A 31 -5.60 -4.61 -6.96
N ARG A 32 -4.29 -4.77 -6.74
CA ARG A 32 -3.71 -4.97 -5.39
C ARG A 32 -3.86 -3.71 -4.55
N TYR A 33 -3.63 -2.54 -5.14
CA TYR A 33 -3.82 -1.26 -4.47
C TYR A 33 -5.31 -1.01 -4.12
N ARG A 34 -6.23 -1.28 -5.06
CA ARG A 34 -7.69 -1.10 -4.87
C ARG A 34 -8.29 -2.03 -3.82
N LYS A 35 -7.69 -3.19 -3.56
CA LYS A 35 -8.09 -4.06 -2.45
C LYS A 35 -7.93 -3.37 -1.09
N GLY A 36 -7.20 -2.26 -1.03
CA GLY A 36 -6.96 -1.50 0.18
C GLY A 36 -5.98 -2.22 1.10
N SER A 37 -5.26 -1.43 1.90
CA SER A 37 -4.63 -1.93 3.11
C SER A 37 -5.38 -1.28 4.26
N ASN A 38 -5.88 -2.07 5.21
CA ASN A 38 -6.49 -1.54 6.42
C ASN A 38 -5.36 -1.00 7.30
N LEU A 39 -5.10 0.31 7.19
CA LEU A 39 -4.12 0.99 8.02
C LEU A 39 -4.74 1.20 9.40
N VAL A 40 -4.10 0.63 10.41
CA VAL A 40 -4.48 0.81 11.82
C VAL A 40 -3.38 1.64 12.47
N LEU A 41 -3.74 2.82 12.96
CA LEU A 41 -2.85 3.66 13.74
C LEU A 41 -2.75 3.08 15.16
N LEU A 42 -1.53 2.76 15.59
CA LEU A 42 -1.29 2.35 16.96
C LEU A 42 -1.34 3.55 17.90
N ALA A 43 -1.81 3.33 19.12
CA ALA A 43 -1.69 4.32 20.18
C ALA A 43 -0.19 4.62 20.47
N PRO A 44 0.17 5.85 20.89
CA PRO A 44 1.57 6.25 21.04
C PRO A 44 2.38 5.42 22.03
N ASP A 45 1.74 4.92 23.08
CA ASP A 45 2.32 4.02 24.07
C ASP A 45 2.63 2.64 23.47
N VAL A 46 1.70 2.07 22.69
CA VAL A 46 1.89 0.79 21.99
C VAL A 46 2.98 0.92 20.93
N ALA A 47 2.98 2.01 20.17
CA ALA A 47 3.99 2.27 19.14
C ALA A 47 5.43 2.41 19.68
N LYS A 48 5.60 2.77 20.97
CA LYS A 48 6.93 2.81 21.61
C LYS A 48 7.50 1.42 21.89
N VAL A 49 6.63 0.41 22.02
CA VAL A 49 7.03 -0.96 22.37
C VAL A 49 7.48 -1.74 21.14
N PHE A 50 6.88 -1.48 19.97
CA PHE A 50 7.16 -2.22 18.75
C PHE A 50 8.00 -1.42 17.76
N HIS A 51 9.02 -2.06 17.18
CA HIS A 51 9.93 -1.43 16.23
C HIS A 51 9.33 -1.30 14.82
N ASP A 52 8.55 -2.29 14.39
CA ASP A 52 8.01 -2.36 13.03
C ASP A 52 6.65 -3.08 12.95
N ASN A 53 6.06 -3.08 11.76
CA ASN A 53 4.78 -3.77 11.54
C ASN A 53 4.88 -5.30 11.63
N ALA A 54 6.07 -5.88 11.43
CA ALA A 54 6.26 -7.33 11.42
C ALA A 54 6.13 -7.87 12.85
N SER A 55 6.81 -7.24 13.80
CA SER A 55 6.78 -7.56 15.24
C SER A 55 5.39 -7.38 15.86
N VAL A 56 4.65 -6.33 15.46
CA VAL A 56 3.25 -6.14 15.88
C VAL A 56 2.37 -7.30 15.40
N ASN A 57 2.44 -7.61 14.11
CA ASN A 57 1.58 -8.63 13.51
C ASN A 57 1.91 -10.04 14.03
N GLU A 58 3.17 -10.36 14.25
CA GLU A 58 3.58 -11.63 14.85
C GLU A 58 3.02 -11.79 16.26
N THR A 59 3.16 -10.75 17.10
CA THR A 59 2.63 -10.75 18.47
C THR A 59 1.12 -10.96 18.49
N LEU A 60 0.38 -10.22 17.67
CA LEU A 60 -1.09 -10.35 17.58
C LEU A 60 -1.51 -11.75 17.10
N ARG A 61 -0.78 -12.36 16.16
CA ARG A 61 -1.05 -13.74 15.71
C ARG A 61 -0.83 -14.76 16.83
N SER A 62 0.24 -14.62 17.60
CA SER A 62 0.50 -15.46 18.77
C SER A 62 -0.64 -15.37 19.78
N LEU A 63 -1.09 -14.15 20.09
CA LEU A 63 -2.23 -13.91 20.99
C LEU A 63 -3.52 -14.56 20.48
N ILE A 64 -3.80 -14.46 19.17
CA ILE A 64 -4.96 -15.15 18.56
C ILE A 64 -4.85 -16.67 18.74
N GLY A 65 -3.65 -17.24 18.59
CA GLY A 65 -3.39 -18.66 18.80
C GLY A 65 -3.74 -19.10 20.24
N ILE A 66 -3.26 -18.34 21.22
CA ILE A 66 -3.53 -18.58 22.64
C ILE A 66 -5.03 -18.46 22.94
N ALA A 67 -5.68 -17.39 22.45
CA ALA A 67 -7.11 -17.18 22.66
C ALA A 67 -7.96 -18.34 22.09
N ARG A 68 -7.62 -18.81 20.88
CA ARG A 68 -8.31 -19.95 20.25
C ARG A 68 -8.10 -21.26 21.00
N ALA A 69 -6.93 -21.48 21.59
CA ALA A 69 -6.69 -22.67 22.40
C ALA A 69 -7.55 -22.67 23.66
N ASN A 70 -7.65 -21.53 24.36
CA ASN A 70 -8.46 -21.39 25.57
C ASN A 70 -9.97 -21.59 25.31
N VAL A 71 -10.49 -21.07 24.19
CA VAL A 71 -11.91 -21.25 23.82
C VAL A 71 -12.27 -22.71 23.52
N LYS A 72 -11.31 -23.54 23.08
CA LYS A 72 -11.54 -24.98 22.85
C LYS A 72 -11.55 -25.83 24.13
N HIS A 73 -11.06 -25.27 25.24
CA HIS A 73 -11.02 -25.93 26.54
C HIS A 73 -12.17 -25.49 27.47
N SER A 74 -13.05 -24.59 27.01
CA SER A 74 -14.33 -24.24 27.64
C SER A 74 -15.49 -24.91 26.92
#